data_AF-A0A0G1UEF3-F1
#
_entry.id   AF-A0A0G1UEF3-F1
#
_cell.length_a   1.000
_cell.length_b   1.000
_cell.length_c   1.000
_cell.angle_alpha   90.00
_cell.angle_beta   90.00
_cell.angle_gamma   90.00
#
_symmetry.space_group_name_H-M   'P 1'
#
loop_
_entity.id
_entity.type
_entity.pdbx_description
1 polymer ?
#
loop_
_entity_poly.entity_id
_entity_poly.type
_entity_poly.pdbx_seq_one_letter_code
_entity_poly.pdbx_strand_id
1 'polypeptide(L)'
;ISGSGVLNPNESVSLSQLQSAESRGEQQAESRFRQQLAELQRQQEAFASRQTAEIRQQILALKQEIQTFAKSAGEFAQEVQKATAQIPSRPGIYHKNFFIHLREVIMTLRKRVESSRNWLATANARAGKRGFYWGQVSKSGTKYMLSSERYMVMSTG
;
A
#
# COMPACT_ATOMS: atom_id res chain seq x y z
N ILE A 1 25.27 11.58 -51.29
CA ILE A 1 25.03 13.03 -51.24
C ILE A 1 23.85 13.30 -52.17
N SER A 2 22.74 13.81 -51.63
CA SER A 2 21.63 14.53 -52.29
C SER A 2 20.45 14.48 -51.32
N GLY A 3 20.53 15.34 -50.30
CA GLY A 3 19.55 15.46 -49.21
C GLY A 3 19.03 16.89 -49.12
N SER A 4 18.74 17.52 -50.25
CA SER A 4 18.13 18.85 -50.30
C SER A 4 16.70 18.69 -50.82
N GLY A 5 15.72 18.89 -49.95
CA GLY A 5 14.30 19.01 -50.31
C GLY A 5 14.01 20.32 -51.05
N VAL A 6 14.86 20.69 -52.00
CA VAL A 6 14.78 21.91 -52.80
C VAL A 6 14.39 21.47 -54.19
N LEU A 7 13.14 21.74 -54.57
CA LEU A 7 12.64 21.52 -55.93
C LEU A 7 13.17 22.63 -56.82
N ASN A 8 13.78 22.26 -57.94
CA ASN A 8 14.21 23.26 -58.92
C ASN A 8 13.03 23.72 -59.78
N PRO A 9 13.01 24.97 -60.27
CA PRO A 9 11.99 25.42 -61.21
C PRO A 9 11.93 24.51 -62.44
N ASN A 10 10.73 24.07 -62.82
CA ASN A 10 10.42 23.12 -63.91
C ASN A 10 10.77 21.63 -63.69
N GLU A 11 11.04 21.20 -62.46
CA GLU A 11 11.19 19.78 -62.12
C GLU A 11 9.81 19.09 -61.99
N SER A 12 9.52 18.10 -62.85
CA SER A 12 8.26 17.35 -62.79
C SER A 12 8.35 16.21 -61.78
N VAL A 13 7.71 16.37 -60.63
CA VAL A 13 7.65 15.31 -59.62
C VAL A 13 6.51 14.35 -59.95
N SER A 14 6.79 13.04 -59.94
CA SER A 14 5.74 12.04 -60.17
C SER A 14 4.83 11.90 -58.95
N LEU A 15 3.51 11.86 -59.17
CA LEU A 15 2.49 11.62 -58.14
C LEU A 15 2.81 10.39 -57.28
N SER A 16 3.31 9.32 -57.89
CA SER A 16 3.69 8.09 -57.18
C SER A 16 4.91 8.27 -56.26
N GLN A 17 5.86 9.13 -56.63
CA GLN A 17 7.04 9.43 -55.81
C GLN A 17 6.67 10.29 -54.59
N LEU A 18 5.78 11.26 -54.76
CA LEU A 18 5.24 12.06 -53.64
C LEU A 18 4.50 11.19 -52.64
N GLN A 19 3.61 10.33 -53.12
CA GLN A 19 2.83 9.42 -52.27
C GLN A 19 3.73 8.42 -51.54
N SER A 20 4.77 7.91 -52.21
CA SER A 20 5.78 7.04 -51.58
C SER A 20 6.58 7.74 -50.49
N ALA A 21 6.93 9.02 -50.70
CA ALA A 21 7.67 9.83 -49.73
C ALA A 21 6.80 10.18 -48.53
N GLU A 22 5.53 10.52 -48.76
CA GLU A 22 4.53 10.78 -47.72
C GLU A 22 4.31 9.55 -46.84
N SER A 23 4.03 8.37 -47.42
CA SER A 23 3.84 7.14 -46.65
C SER A 23 5.08 6.74 -45.84
N ARG A 24 6.30 6.99 -46.35
CA ARG A 24 7.55 6.78 -45.58
C ARG A 24 7.67 7.77 -44.43
N GLY A 25 7.28 9.03 -44.64
CA GLY A 25 7.24 10.06 -43.61
C GLY A 25 6.26 9.71 -42.50
N GLU A 26 5.04 9.28 -42.86
CA GLU A 26 4.00 8.83 -41.94
C GLU A 26 4.44 7.61 -41.13
N GLN A 27 5.01 6.58 -41.78
CA GLN A 27 5.51 5.40 -41.09
C GLN A 27 6.65 5.73 -40.12
N GLN A 28 7.55 6.63 -40.48
CA GLN A 28 8.61 7.09 -39.57
C GLN A 28 8.06 7.91 -38.41
N ALA A 29 7.10 8.80 -38.65
CA ALA A 29 6.44 9.59 -37.61
C ALA A 29 5.67 8.68 -36.64
N GLU A 30 4.93 7.71 -37.15
CA GLU A 30 4.18 6.74 -36.35
C GLU A 30 5.11 5.84 -35.53
N SER A 31 6.22 5.37 -36.12
CA SER A 31 7.23 4.59 -35.40
C SER A 31 7.85 5.39 -34.25
N ARG A 32 8.21 6.65 -34.49
CA ARG A 32 8.73 7.56 -33.44
C ARG A 32 7.70 7.80 -32.33
N PHE A 33 6.45 8.04 -32.70
CA PHE A 33 5.37 8.22 -31.73
C PHE A 33 5.15 6.97 -30.87
N ARG A 34 5.12 5.77 -31.49
CA ARG A 34 5.01 4.50 -30.76
C ARG A 34 6.18 4.26 -29.81
N GLN A 35 7.40 4.60 -30.23
CA GLN A 35 8.59 4.51 -29.38
C GLN A 35 8.51 5.46 -28.18
N GLN A 36 8.09 6.71 -28.39
CA GLN A 36 7.89 7.68 -27.30
C GLN A 36 6.81 7.23 -26.33
N LEU A 37 5.69 6.71 -26.84
CA LEU A 37 4.61 6.20 -26.00
C LEU A 37 5.05 4.99 -25.16
N ALA A 38 5.80 4.06 -25.76
CA ALA A 38 6.34 2.91 -25.04
C ALA A 38 7.34 3.34 -23.96
N GLU A 39 8.16 4.36 -24.21
CA GLU A 39 9.08 4.89 -23.21
C GLU A 39 8.34 5.56 -22.05
N LEU A 40 7.32 6.36 -22.32
CA LEU A 40 6.46 6.96 -21.29
C LEU A 40 5.79 5.90 -20.41
N GLN A 41 5.27 4.82 -21.02
CA GLN A 41 4.67 3.71 -20.29
C GLN A 41 5.68 3.03 -19.36
N ARG A 42 6.89 2.72 -19.86
CA ARG A 42 7.95 2.14 -19.03
C ARG A 42 8.35 3.04 -17.86
N GLN A 43 8.45 4.35 -18.10
CA GLN A 43 8.76 5.31 -17.04
C GLN A 43 7.66 5.36 -15.97
N GLN A 44 6.40 5.35 -16.40
CA GLN A 44 5.26 5.31 -15.49
C GLN A 44 5.23 4.03 -14.65
N GLU A 45 5.47 2.87 -15.28
CA GLU A 45 5.57 1.59 -14.58
C GLU A 45 6.74 1.56 -13.60
N ALA A 46 7.91 2.03 -14.01
CA ALA A 46 9.09 2.10 -13.15
C ALA A 46 8.85 3.02 -11.94
N PHE A 47 8.22 4.16 -12.15
CA PHE A 47 7.85 5.09 -11.09
C PHE A 47 6.84 4.48 -10.12
N ALA A 48 5.76 3.88 -10.63
CA ALA A 48 4.76 3.19 -9.81
C ALA A 48 5.37 2.02 -9.01
N SER A 49 6.27 1.26 -9.63
CA SER A 49 6.99 0.17 -8.97
C SER A 49 7.89 0.68 -7.84
N ARG A 50 8.61 1.79 -8.06
CA ARG A 50 9.45 2.43 -7.02
C ARG A 50 8.61 2.91 -5.84
N GLN A 51 7.51 3.63 -6.09
CA GLN A 51 6.60 4.04 -5.02
C GLN A 51 6.05 2.84 -4.25
N THR A 52 5.64 1.79 -4.96
CA THR A 52 5.12 0.58 -4.33
C THR A 52 6.19 -0.08 -3.45
N ALA A 53 7.45 -0.15 -3.90
CA ALA A 53 8.55 -0.70 -3.13
C ALA A 53 8.84 0.14 -1.87
N GLU A 54 8.84 1.46 -1.99
CA GLU A 54 9.04 2.38 -0.87
C GLU A 54 7.94 2.23 0.19
N ILE A 55 6.67 2.25 -0.23
CA ILE A 55 5.52 2.03 0.67
C ILE A 55 5.63 0.68 1.37
N ARG A 56 6.04 -0.39 0.66
CA ARG A 56 6.25 -1.71 1.26
C ARG A 56 7.33 -1.68 2.34
N GLN A 57 8.45 -1.02 2.08
CA GLN A 57 9.53 -0.89 3.06
C GLN A 57 9.07 -0.11 4.30
N GLN A 58 8.34 0.99 4.11
CA GLN A 58 7.76 1.77 5.21
C GLN A 58 6.79 0.93 6.05
N ILE A 59 5.90 0.16 5.40
CA ILE A 59 4.98 -0.76 6.10
C ILE A 59 5.75 -1.81 6.90
N LEU A 60 6.84 -2.38 6.36
CA LEU A 60 7.64 -3.37 7.07
C LEU A 60 8.31 -2.76 8.32
N ALA A 61 8.87 -1.57 8.20
CA ALA A 61 9.47 -0.85 9.33
C ALA A 61 8.43 -0.58 10.43
N LEU A 62 7.25 -0.04 10.05
CA LEU A 62 6.16 0.20 10.99
C LEU A 62 5.69 -1.08 11.69
N LYS A 63 5.60 -2.20 10.95
CA LYS A 63 5.23 -3.50 11.53
C LYS A 63 6.26 -3.96 12.57
N GLN A 64 7.54 -3.81 12.28
CA GLN A 64 8.60 -4.19 13.20
C GLN A 64 8.58 -3.34 14.48
N GLU A 65 8.36 -2.03 14.35
CA GLU A 65 8.23 -1.11 15.48
C GLU A 65 7.02 -1.48 16.35
N ILE A 66 5.86 -1.72 15.74
CA ILE A 66 4.64 -2.15 16.45
C ILE A 66 4.86 -3.49 17.18
N GLN A 67 5.56 -4.44 16.56
CA GLN A 67 5.89 -5.73 17.19
C GLN A 67 6.85 -5.56 18.38
N THR A 68 7.84 -4.68 18.25
CA THR A 68 8.78 -4.36 19.33
C THR A 68 8.03 -3.77 20.51
N PHE A 69 7.15 -2.80 20.26
CA PHE A 69 6.27 -2.24 21.28
C PHE A 69 5.40 -3.30 21.95
N ALA A 70 4.77 -4.18 21.18
CA ALA A 70 3.93 -5.24 21.73
C ALA A 70 4.70 -6.19 22.68
N LYS A 71 5.96 -6.50 22.34
CA LYS A 71 6.85 -7.29 23.19
C LYS A 71 7.16 -6.55 24.50
N SER A 72 7.62 -5.30 24.41
CA SER A 72 7.95 -4.49 25.59
C SER A 72 6.75 -4.24 26.50
N ALA A 73 5.54 -4.09 25.93
CA ALA A 73 4.30 -3.99 26.70
C ALA A 73 4.00 -5.29 27.48
N GLY A 74 4.29 -6.45 26.90
CA GLY A 74 4.17 -7.75 27.57
C GLY A 74 5.18 -7.92 28.71
N GLU A 75 6.44 -7.54 28.49
CA GLU A 75 7.50 -7.53 29.52
C GLU A 75 7.11 -6.59 30.68
N PHE A 76 6.66 -5.38 30.37
CA PHE A 76 6.16 -4.43 31.37
C PHE A 76 4.99 -5.01 32.18
N ALA A 77 4.05 -5.70 31.54
CA ALA A 77 2.94 -6.34 32.26
C ALA A 77 3.43 -7.39 33.29
N GLN A 78 4.49 -8.14 32.97
CA GLN A 78 5.09 -9.09 33.90
C GLN A 78 5.79 -8.38 35.08
N GLU A 79 6.49 -7.28 34.82
CA GLU A 79 7.12 -6.47 35.87
C GLU A 79 6.09 -5.87 36.82
N VAL A 80 4.98 -5.35 36.29
CA VAL A 80 3.83 -4.86 37.08
C VAL A 80 3.26 -5.96 37.96
N GLN A 81 3.09 -7.18 37.42
CA GLN A 81 2.61 -8.32 38.20
C GLN A 81 3.57 -8.68 39.34
N LYS A 82 4.88 -8.70 39.08
CA LYS A 82 5.90 -8.95 40.12
C LYS A 82 5.86 -7.87 41.20
N ALA A 83 5.78 -6.59 40.80
CA ALA A 83 5.74 -5.46 41.73
C ALA A 83 4.48 -5.48 42.61
N THR A 84 3.33 -5.86 42.05
CA THR A 84 2.06 -5.93 42.81
C THR A 84 1.94 -7.17 43.69
N ALA A 85 2.62 -8.28 43.35
CA ALA A 85 2.69 -9.48 44.19
C ALA A 85 3.57 -9.30 45.43
N GLN A 86 4.52 -8.36 45.40
CA GLN A 86 5.40 -8.07 46.52
C GLN A 86 4.70 -7.13 47.51
N ILE A 87 4.32 -7.65 48.68
CA ILE A 87 3.88 -6.82 49.81
C ILE A 87 5.11 -6.49 50.65
N PRO A 88 5.49 -5.20 50.78
CA PRO A 88 6.61 -4.82 51.65
C PRO A 88 6.32 -5.23 53.10
N SER A 89 7.26 -5.91 53.75
CA SER A 89 7.12 -6.33 55.16
C SER A 89 6.99 -5.15 56.13
N ARG A 90 7.53 -3.98 55.75
CA ARG A 90 7.37 -2.69 56.45
C ARG A 90 7.09 -1.58 55.43
N PRO A 91 5.84 -1.37 55.03
CA PRO A 91 5.51 -0.34 54.05
C PRO A 91 5.78 1.06 54.62
N GLY A 92 6.24 1.96 53.76
CA GLY A 92 6.58 3.34 54.11
C GLY A 92 6.16 4.31 53.01
N ILE A 93 6.36 5.61 53.22
CA ILE A 93 5.93 6.67 52.29
C ILE A 93 6.49 6.44 50.87
N TYR A 94 7.74 5.97 50.76
CA TYR A 94 8.36 5.64 49.47
C TYR A 94 7.56 4.58 48.69
N HIS A 95 7.22 3.46 49.35
CA HIS A 95 6.42 2.38 48.74
C HIS A 95 5.05 2.89 48.28
N LYS A 96 4.39 3.73 49.10
CA LYS A 96 3.11 4.35 48.75
C LYS A 96 3.24 5.22 47.49
N ASN A 97 4.24 6.10 47.44
CA ASN A 97 4.45 6.99 46.29
C ASN A 97 4.80 6.20 45.02
N PHE A 98 5.61 5.15 45.14
CA PHE A 98 5.89 4.23 44.05
C PHE A 98 4.60 3.65 43.44
N PHE A 99 3.71 3.09 44.26
CA PHE A 99 2.45 2.51 43.76
C PHE A 99 1.47 3.56 43.22
N ILE A 100 1.48 4.80 43.74
CA ILE A 100 0.71 5.91 43.17
C ILE A 100 1.18 6.20 41.74
N HIS A 101 2.49 6.40 41.54
CA HIS A 101 3.04 6.66 40.22
C HIS A 101 2.83 5.49 39.26
N LEU A 102 3.02 4.26 39.72
CA LEU A 102 2.77 3.06 38.92
C LEU A 102 1.30 3.00 38.46
N ARG A 103 0.35 3.32 39.35
CA ARG A 103 -1.07 3.40 39.03
C ARG A 103 -1.36 4.46 37.98
N GLU A 104 -0.77 5.65 38.09
CA GLU A 104 -0.96 6.76 37.13
C GLU A 104 -0.51 6.38 35.72
N VAL A 105 0.66 5.73 35.60
CA VAL A 105 1.18 5.21 34.33
C VAL A 105 0.22 4.19 33.73
N ILE A 106 -0.20 3.18 34.51
CA ILE A 106 -1.12 2.12 34.04
C ILE A 106 -2.48 2.71 33.63
N MET A 107 -3.00 3.68 34.38
CA MET A 107 -4.27 4.34 34.03
C MET A 107 -4.19 5.04 32.68
N THR A 108 -3.08 5.72 32.39
CA THR A 108 -2.87 6.40 31.11
C THR A 108 -2.77 5.40 29.97
N LEU A 109 -2.00 4.33 30.14
CA LEU A 109 -1.89 3.25 29.15
C LEU A 109 -3.25 2.60 28.88
N ARG A 110 -4.03 2.30 29.92
CA ARG A 110 -5.38 1.72 29.78
C ARG A 110 -6.29 2.59 28.93
N LYS A 111 -6.31 3.91 29.16
CA LYS A 111 -7.13 4.84 28.35
C LYS A 111 -6.75 4.78 26.88
N ARG A 112 -5.45 4.75 26.57
CA ARG A 112 -4.97 4.66 25.19
C ARG A 112 -5.37 3.33 24.55
N VAL A 113 -5.15 2.21 25.23
CA VAL A 113 -5.53 0.87 24.74
C VAL A 113 -7.03 0.79 24.46
N GLU A 114 -7.87 1.21 25.39
CA GLU A 114 -9.33 1.17 25.20
C GLU A 114 -9.78 2.07 24.04
N SER A 115 -9.19 3.26 23.90
CA SER A 115 -9.51 4.15 22.77
C SER A 115 -9.16 3.54 21.41
N SER A 116 -8.09 2.75 21.34
CA SER A 116 -7.62 2.10 20.10
C SER A 116 -8.32 0.76 19.82
N ARG A 117 -8.94 0.15 20.82
CA ARG A 117 -9.53 -1.21 20.73
C ARG A 117 -10.62 -1.30 19.66
N ASN A 118 -11.49 -0.28 19.56
CA ASN A 118 -12.58 -0.25 18.58
C ASN A 118 -12.05 -0.17 17.14
N TRP A 119 -11.02 0.64 16.91
CA TRP A 119 -10.38 0.76 15.61
C TRP A 119 -9.72 -0.56 15.20
N LEU A 120 -8.95 -1.18 16.10
CA LEU A 120 -8.31 -2.47 15.85
C LEU A 120 -9.33 -3.58 15.61
N ALA A 121 -10.38 -3.66 16.42
CA ALA A 121 -11.45 -4.66 16.25
C ALA A 121 -12.13 -4.52 14.89
N THR A 122 -12.43 -3.29 14.47
CA THR A 122 -13.04 -3.01 13.16
C THR A 122 -12.10 -3.38 12.01
N ALA A 123 -10.82 -3.01 12.11
CA ALA A 123 -9.81 -3.35 11.11
C ALA A 123 -9.65 -4.87 10.96
N ASN A 124 -9.53 -5.59 12.08
CA ASN A 124 -9.40 -7.04 12.11
C ASN A 124 -10.67 -7.75 11.59
N ALA A 125 -11.86 -7.26 11.94
CA ALA A 125 -13.12 -7.82 11.44
C ALA A 125 -13.24 -7.66 9.91
N ARG A 126 -12.85 -6.50 9.36
CA ARG A 126 -12.80 -6.28 7.91
C ARG A 126 -11.79 -7.22 7.23
N ALA A 127 -10.60 -7.37 7.80
CA ALA A 127 -9.58 -8.28 7.29
C ALA A 127 -10.06 -9.74 7.26
N GLY A 128 -10.70 -10.21 8.33
CA GLY A 128 -11.26 -11.57 8.42
C GLY A 128 -12.36 -11.84 7.39
N LYS A 129 -13.30 -10.89 7.22
CA LYS A 129 -14.36 -11.00 6.20
C LYS A 129 -13.80 -11.07 4.79
N ARG A 130 -12.78 -10.25 4.49
CA ARG A 130 -12.09 -10.27 3.18
C ARG A 130 -11.39 -11.61 2.95
N GLY A 131 -10.67 -12.14 3.95
CA GLY A 131 -10.03 -13.45 3.86
C GLY A 131 -11.03 -14.59 3.61
N PHE A 132 -12.14 -14.61 4.35
CA PHE A 132 -13.21 -15.59 4.14
C PHE A 132 -13.81 -15.48 2.73
N TYR A 133 -14.10 -14.26 2.26
CA TYR A 133 -14.63 -14.04 0.92
C TYR A 133 -13.71 -14.62 -0.16
N TRP A 134 -12.43 -14.26 -0.17
CA TRP A 134 -11.48 -14.74 -1.17
C TRP A 134 -11.20 -16.25 -1.04
N GLY A 135 -11.25 -16.80 0.18
CA GLY A 135 -11.17 -18.24 0.42
C GLY A 135 -12.38 -19.03 -0.09
N GLN A 136 -13.55 -18.40 -0.22
CA GLN A 136 -14.73 -19.01 -0.83
C GLN A 136 -14.73 -18.86 -2.35
N VAL A 137 -14.24 -17.72 -2.87
CA VAL A 137 -13.98 -17.54 -4.30
C VAL A 137 -12.99 -18.57 -4.82
N SER A 138 -11.91 -18.85 -4.08
CA SER A 138 -10.93 -19.86 -4.50
C SER A 138 -11.49 -21.28 -4.51
N LYS A 139 -12.43 -21.61 -3.62
CA LYS A 139 -13.08 -22.93 -3.54
C LYS A 139 -14.19 -23.13 -4.56
N SER A 140 -15.06 -22.13 -4.71
CA SER A 140 -16.31 -22.24 -5.47
C SER A 140 -16.24 -21.53 -6.83
N GLY A 141 -15.13 -20.86 -7.13
CA GLY A 141 -14.90 -20.14 -8.37
C GLY A 141 -15.89 -19.00 -8.60
N THR A 142 -16.08 -18.67 -9.89
CA THR A 142 -16.93 -17.56 -10.36
C THR A 142 -18.40 -17.71 -9.93
N LYS A 143 -18.87 -18.93 -9.64
CA LYS A 143 -20.22 -19.20 -9.12
C LYS A 143 -20.49 -18.50 -7.78
N TYR A 144 -19.47 -18.40 -6.93
CA TYR A 144 -19.58 -17.69 -5.65
C TYR A 144 -19.46 -16.17 -5.80
N MET A 145 -18.72 -15.69 -6.79
CA MET A 145 -18.65 -14.25 -7.11
C MET A 145 -19.97 -13.73 -7.69
N LEU A 146 -20.62 -14.53 -8.54
CA LEU A 146 -21.81 -14.14 -9.31
C LEU A 146 -23.14 -14.50 -8.63
N SER A 147 -23.13 -14.98 -7.38
CA SER A 147 -24.37 -15.20 -6.64
C SER A 147 -25.13 -13.87 -6.52
N SER A 148 -26.41 -13.86 -6.90
CA SER A 148 -27.28 -12.68 -6.95
C SER A 148 -27.27 -11.84 -5.68
N GLU A 149 -27.17 -12.49 -4.52
CA GLU A 149 -27.08 -11.83 -3.21
C GLU A 149 -25.80 -10.99 -3.02
N ARG A 150 -24.68 -11.38 -3.66
CA ARG A 150 -23.36 -10.73 -3.47
C ARG A 150 -23.03 -9.71 -4.55
N TYR A 151 -23.52 -9.91 -5.77
CA TYR A 151 -23.36 -8.95 -6.86
C TYR A 151 -23.96 -7.58 -6.47
N MET A 152 -25.14 -7.59 -5.85
CA MET A 152 -25.82 -6.37 -5.40
C MET A 152 -25.01 -5.60 -4.34
N VAL A 153 -24.39 -6.31 -3.39
CA VAL A 153 -23.58 -5.73 -2.31
C VAL A 153 -22.24 -5.18 -2.81
N MET A 154 -21.63 -5.78 -3.84
CA MET A 154 -20.41 -5.26 -4.46
C MET A 154 -20.66 -4.07 -5.39
N SER A 155 -21.84 -4.03 -6.02
CA SER A 155 -22.24 -2.96 -6.96
C SER A 155 -22.61 -1.64 -6.28
N THR A 156 -22.89 -1.65 -4.97
CA THR A 156 -23.36 -0.46 -4.23
C THR A 156 -22.30 0.14 -3.29
N GLY A 157 -21.05 -0.30 -3.40
CA GLY A 157 -19.92 0.19 -2.60
C GLY A 157 -19.14 1.33 -3.25
#